data_AF-A0A966PIT2-F1
#
_entry.id   AF-A0A966PIT2-F1
#
_cell.length_a   1.000
_cell.length_b   1.000
_cell.length_c   1.000
_cell.angle_alpha   90.00
_cell.angle_beta   90.00
_cell.angle_gamma   90.00
#
_symmetry.space_group_name_H-M   'P 1'
#
loop_
_entity.id
_entity.type
_entity.pdbx_description
1 polymer ?
#
loop_
_entity_poly.entity_id
_entity_poly.type
_entity_poly.pdbx_seq_one_letter_code
_entity_poly.pdbx_strand_id
1 'polypeptide(L)'
;MLAIIDSFFEWLKESSSSPWFYLVIFVIAMLDSVLPIVPSETLVIVGGVTAGAGDLSIALVILCGASGAFVGDNLSYFLGREASDWV
;
A
#
# COMPACT_ATOMS: atom_id res chain seq x y z
N MET A 1 -19.60 2.56 -9.23
CA MET A 1 -18.98 2.54 -7.88
C MET A 1 -18.59 1.12 -7.49
N LEU A 2 -19.49 0.13 -7.54
CA LEU A 2 -19.15 -1.29 -7.28
C LEU A 2 -18.23 -1.90 -8.36
N ALA A 3 -18.47 -1.62 -9.65
CA ALA A 3 -17.67 -2.21 -10.74
C ALA A 3 -16.15 -1.89 -10.69
N ILE A 4 -15.76 -0.70 -10.20
CA ILE A 4 -14.35 -0.34 -10.06
C ILE A 4 -13.70 -1.13 -8.92
N ILE A 5 -14.45 -1.28 -7.82
CA ILE A 5 -14.02 -2.05 -6.65
C ILE A 5 -13.88 -3.53 -7.04
N ASP A 6 -14.87 -4.09 -7.73
CA ASP A 6 -14.84 -5.49 -8.21
C ASP A 6 -13.67 -5.73 -9.16
N SER A 7 -13.45 -4.82 -10.13
CA SER A 7 -12.31 -4.92 -11.06
C SER A 7 -10.96 -4.83 -10.35
N PHE A 8 -10.87 -4.00 -9.30
CA PHE A 8 -9.67 -3.91 -8.46
C PHE A 8 -9.45 -5.20 -7.67
N PHE A 9 -10.49 -5.78 -7.06
CA PHE A 9 -10.37 -7.04 -6.32
C PHE A 9 -10.04 -8.24 -7.22
N GLU A 10 -10.56 -8.29 -8.44
CA GLU A 10 -10.17 -9.31 -9.42
C GLU A 10 -8.69 -9.16 -9.81
N TRP A 11 -8.25 -7.94 -10.12
CA TRP A 11 -6.83 -7.67 -10.39
C TRP A 11 -5.93 -8.01 -9.20
N LEU A 12 -6.37 -7.74 -7.97
CA LEU A 12 -5.65 -8.12 -6.76
C LEU A 12 -5.55 -9.64 -6.63
N LYS A 13 -6.63 -10.39 -6.86
CA LYS A 13 -6.59 -11.85 -6.83
C LYS A 13 -5.61 -12.41 -7.84
N GLU A 14 -5.66 -11.92 -9.08
CA GLU A 14 -4.78 -12.36 -10.15
C GLU A 14 -3.31 -12.01 -9.89
N SER A 15 -3.06 -10.87 -9.22
CA SER A 15 -1.71 -10.39 -8.91
C SER A 15 -1.16 -10.87 -7.55
N SER A 16 -2.02 -11.39 -6.66
CA SER A 16 -1.65 -11.69 -5.26
C SER A 16 -0.66 -12.84 -5.11
N SER A 17 -0.61 -13.78 -6.05
CA SER A 17 0.39 -14.85 -6.07
C SER A 17 1.73 -14.43 -6.70
N SER A 18 1.85 -13.18 -7.17
CA SER A 18 3.08 -12.65 -7.75
C SER A 18 3.93 -11.92 -6.70
N PRO A 19 5.26 -12.09 -6.69
CA PRO A 19 6.16 -11.30 -5.83
C PRO A 19 6.04 -9.79 -6.03
N TRP A 20 5.46 -9.33 -7.14
CA TRP A 20 5.22 -7.91 -7.39
C TRP A 20 4.18 -7.29 -6.44
N PHE A 21 3.36 -8.10 -5.77
CA PHE A 21 2.35 -7.64 -4.82
C PHE A 21 2.95 -6.92 -3.61
N TYR A 22 4.17 -7.28 -3.19
CA TYR A 22 4.90 -6.55 -2.14
C TYR A 22 5.19 -5.09 -2.53
N LEU A 23 5.51 -4.86 -3.81
CA LEU A 23 5.79 -3.53 -4.33
C LEU A 23 4.51 -2.70 -4.36
N VAL A 24 3.38 -3.31 -4.72
CA VAL A 24 2.06 -2.66 -4.67
C VAL A 24 1.73 -2.23 -3.23
N ILE A 25 1.91 -3.12 -2.25
CA ILE A 25 1.71 -2.79 -0.83
C ILE A 25 2.58 -1.61 -0.41
N PHE A 26 3.87 -1.62 -0.78
CA PHE A 26 4.81 -0.54 -0.47
C PHE A 26 4.36 0.81 -1.06
N VAL A 27 4.06 0.85 -2.37
CA VAL A 27 3.69 2.09 -3.07
C VAL A 27 2.38 2.65 -2.54
N ILE A 28 1.40 1.79 -2.29
CA ILE A 28 0.11 2.23 -1.78
C ILE A 28 0.25 2.76 -0.35
N ALA A 29 0.98 2.06 0.53
CA ALA A 29 1.24 2.53 1.89
C ALA A 29 2.00 3.87 1.90
N MET A 30 2.93 4.06 0.97
CA MET A 30 3.65 5.33 0.79
C MET A 30 2.71 6.46 0.34
N LEU A 31 1.82 6.20 -0.62
CA LEU A 31 0.90 7.20 -1.15
C LEU A 31 -0.20 7.57 -0.16
N ASP A 32 -0.65 6.64 0.68
CA ASP A 32 -1.73 6.87 1.65
C ASP A 32 -1.35 7.94 2.69
N SER A 33 -0.09 7.97 3.14
CA SER A 33 0.42 9.04 4.01
C SER A 33 0.38 10.42 3.35
N VAL A 34 0.42 10.51 2.02
CA VAL A 34 0.41 11.77 1.25
C VAL A 34 -1.01 12.16 0.85
N LEU A 35 -1.79 11.19 0.38
CA LEU A 35 -3.16 11.33 -0.08
C LEU A 35 -3.98 10.20 0.56
N PRO A 36 -4.67 10.47 1.69
CA PRO A 36 -5.46 9.47 2.43
C PRO A 36 -6.80 9.16 1.70
N ILE A 37 -6.68 8.71 0.46
CA ILE A 37 -7.75 8.27 -0.44
C ILE A 37 -7.57 6.79 -0.77
N VAL A 38 -6.35 6.27 -0.61
CA VAL A 38 -5.98 4.94 -1.07
C VAL A 38 -6.20 3.94 0.07
N PRO A 39 -6.91 2.81 -0.15
CA PRO A 39 -7.27 1.89 0.94
C PRO A 39 -6.08 1.00 1.35
N SER A 40 -5.09 1.59 2.03
CA SER A 40 -3.83 0.92 2.37
C SER A 40 -4.00 -0.23 3.35
N GLU A 41 -4.88 -0.08 4.36
CA GLU A 41 -5.14 -1.15 5.33
C GLU A 41 -5.79 -2.35 4.66
N THR A 42 -6.67 -2.11 3.69
CA THR A 42 -7.34 -3.18 2.94
C THR A 42 -6.32 -4.01 2.15
N LEU A 43 -5.33 -3.37 1.54
CA LEU A 43 -4.26 -4.05 0.80
C LEU A 43 -3.33 -4.86 1.71
N VAL A 44 -2.99 -4.35 2.88
CA VAL A 44 -2.19 -5.09 3.86
C VAL A 44 -2.98 -6.29 4.41
N ILE A 45 -4.29 -6.15 4.64
CA ILE A 45 -5.18 -7.27 5.01
C ILE A 45 -5.18 -8.34 3.91
N VAL A 46 -5.35 -7.96 2.64
CA VAL A 46 -5.30 -8.90 1.50
C VAL A 46 -3.94 -9.58 1.43
N GLY A 47 -2.84 -8.84 1.55
CA GLY A 47 -1.49 -9.40 1.58
C GLY A 47 -1.28 -10.39 2.73
N GLY A 48 -1.83 -10.09 3.92
CA GLY A 48 -1.77 -10.98 5.09
C GLY A 48 -2.59 -12.26 4.90
N VAL A 49 -3.78 -12.17 4.31
CA VAL A 49 -4.61 -13.34 3.97
C VAL A 49 -3.89 -14.24 2.96
N THR A 50 -3.33 -13.65 1.90
CA THR A 50 -2.58 -14.40 0.89
C THR A 50 -1.28 -14.98 1.44
N ALA A 51 -0.61 -14.31 2.39
CA ALA A 51 0.51 -14.89 3.11
C ALA A 51 0.11 -16.08 3.99
N GLY A 52 -1.07 -16.01 4.61
CA GLY A 52 -1.67 -17.13 5.34
C GLY A 52 -2.01 -18.34 4.45
N ALA A 53 -2.26 -18.12 3.16
CA ALA A 53 -2.46 -19.17 2.16
C ALA A 53 -1.15 -19.80 1.65
N GLY A 54 0.01 -19.21 1.99
CA GLY A 54 1.35 -19.73 1.64
C GLY A 54 1.97 -19.10 0.39
N ASP A 55 1.26 -18.20 -0.31
CA ASP A 55 1.74 -17.59 -1.55
C ASP A 55 2.65 -16.38 -1.32
N LEU A 56 2.60 -15.79 -0.12
CA LEU A 56 3.45 -14.66 0.30
C LEU A 56 4.07 -14.93 1.68
N SER A 57 5.16 -14.23 1.98
CA SER A 57 5.79 -14.16 3.29
C SER A 57 5.19 -13.00 4.07
N ILE A 58 4.60 -13.31 5.23
CA ILE A 58 4.05 -12.31 6.13
C ILE A 58 5.10 -11.29 6.58
N ALA A 59 6.36 -11.71 6.74
CA ALA A 59 7.45 -10.81 7.12
C ALA A 59 7.71 -9.76 6.03
N LEU A 60 7.64 -10.15 4.75
CA LEU A 60 7.81 -9.22 3.64
C LEU A 60 6.61 -8.28 3.50
N VAL A 61 5.39 -8.77 3.72
CA VAL A 61 4.18 -7.91 3.74
C VAL A 61 4.33 -6.82 4.81
N ILE A 62 4.72 -7.20 6.03
CA ILE A 62 4.93 -6.27 7.15
C ILE A 62 6.04 -5.28 6.82
N LEU A 63 7.19 -5.75 6.31
CA LEU A 63 8.31 -4.89 5.96
C LEU A 63 7.94 -3.88 4.86
N CYS A 64 7.22 -4.31 3.82
CA CYS A 64 6.81 -3.44 2.73
C CYS A 64 5.78 -2.40 3.18
N GLY A 65 4.77 -2.81 3.97
CA GLY A 65 3.80 -1.88 4.52
C GLY A 65 4.43 -0.84 5.46
N ALA A 66 5.26 -1.30 6.40
CA ALA A 66 5.91 -0.42 7.38
C ALA A 66 6.91 0.55 6.74
N SER A 67 7.75 0.06 5.81
CA SER A 67 8.71 0.92 5.10
C SER A 67 8.00 1.89 4.14
N GLY A 68 6.92 1.46 3.49
CA GLY A 68 6.09 2.32 2.65
C GLY A 68 5.51 3.48 3.44
N ALA A 69 4.83 3.19 4.56
CA ALA A 69 4.28 4.22 5.45
C ALA A 69 5.36 5.17 5.99
N PHE A 70 6.50 4.63 6.43
CA PHE A 70 7.61 5.46 6.91
C PHE A 70 8.11 6.42 5.84
N VAL A 71 8.31 5.95 4.61
CA VAL A 71 8.73 6.82 3.49
C VAL A 71 7.64 7.84 3.15
N GLY A 72 6.38 7.42 3.18
CA GLY A 72 5.22 8.29 2.97
C GLY A 72 5.16 9.44 3.97
N ASP A 73 5.33 9.17 5.27
CA ASP A 73 5.32 10.19 6.33
C ASP A 73 6.45 11.21 6.15
N ASN A 74 7.65 10.74 5.79
CA ASN A 74 8.78 11.63 5.51
C ASN A 74 8.52 12.51 4.27
N LEU A 75 7.87 11.96 3.24
CA LEU A 75 7.50 12.70 2.04
C LEU A 75 6.44 13.76 2.35
N SER A 76 5.39 13.39 3.10
CA SER A 76 4.36 14.33 3.55
C SER A 76 4.92 15.46 4.40
N TYR A 77 5.86 15.14 5.30
CA TYR A 77 6.59 16.15 6.07
C TYR A 77 7.38 17.09 5.15
N PHE A 78 8.11 16.54 4.18
CA PHE A 78 8.92 17.34 3.27
C PHE A 78 8.06 18.29 2.41
N LEU A 79 6.96 17.77 1.85
CA LEU A 79 6.00 18.54 1.07
C LEU A 79 5.35 19.65 1.91
N GLY A 80 4.95 19.33 3.15
CA GLY A 80 4.41 20.33 4.09
C GLY A 80 5.43 21.40 4.45
N ARG A 81 6.71 21.02 4.62
CA ARG A 81 7.79 21.95 4.94
C ARG A 81 8.06 22.91 3.78
N GLU A 82 8.17 22.43 2.55
CA GLU A 82 8.38 23.31 1.39
C GLU A 82 7.18 24.22 1.11
N ALA A 83 5.96 23.71 1.31
CA ALA A 83 4.74 24.52 1.17
C ALA A 83 4.62 25.60 2.27
N SER A 84 5.17 25.37 3.47
CA SER A 84 5.17 26.35 4.55
C SER A 84 6.08 27.54 4.28
N ASP A 85 7.15 27.39 3.51
CA ASP A 85 8.03 28.52 3.14
C ASP A 85 7.37 29.46 2.09
N TRP A 86 6.22 29.05 1.53
CA TRP A 86 5.45 29.80 0.54
C TRP A 86 4.27 30.62 1.11
N VAL A 87 3.95 30.48 2.40
CA VAL A 87 2.84 31.18 3.10
C VAL A 87 3.39 32.14 4.15
#